data_AF-I5BXJ7-F1
#
_entry.id   AF-I5BXJ7-F1
#
_cell.length_a   1.000
_cell.length_b   1.000
_cell.length_c   1.000
_cell.angle_alpha   90.00
_cell.angle_beta   90.00
_cell.angle_gamma   90.00
#
_symmetry.space_group_name_H-M   'P 1'
#
loop_
_entity.id
_entity.type
_entity.pdbx_description
1 polymer ?
#
loop_
_entity_poly.entity_id
_entity_poly.type
_entity_poly.pdbx_seq_one_letter_code
_entity_poly.pdbx_strand_id
1 'polypeptide(L)'
;MDGSLIEAARDLGCPPMAAFWKVTFPMSLPGVVAGCMLVFIPAVGEFVIPDLLGGSQTLMIGKTLWTEFFNNRDWPVSSAVAVILLLILIVPIILFQRSQARSREAGN
;
A
#
# COMPACT_ATOMS: atom_id res chain seq x y z
N MET A 1 3.83 -22.89 -2.12
CA MET A 1 3.82 -23.19 -3.57
C MET A 1 4.00 -24.68 -3.70
N ASP A 2 3.07 -25.35 -4.36
CA ASP A 2 3.24 -26.74 -4.76
C ASP A 2 4.03 -26.76 -6.08
N GLY A 3 5.12 -27.54 -6.12
CA GLY A 3 6.03 -27.62 -7.28
C GLY A 3 5.42 -28.36 -8.48
N SER A 4 4.35 -29.12 -8.23
CA SER A 4 3.65 -29.94 -9.24
C SER A 4 3.15 -29.13 -10.44
N LEU A 5 2.71 -27.89 -10.23
CA LEU A 5 2.24 -26.99 -11.31
C LEU A 5 3.37 -26.51 -12.23
N ILE A 6 4.59 -26.38 -11.70
CA ILE A 6 5.77 -25.97 -12.47
C ILE A 6 6.33 -27.17 -13.24
N GLU A 7 6.33 -28.35 -12.62
CA GLU A 7 6.66 -29.62 -13.30
C GLU A 7 5.70 -29.89 -14.45
N ALA A 8 4.38 -29.81 -14.23
CA ALA A 8 3.39 -29.99 -15.29
C ALA A 8 3.55 -29.00 -16.45
N ALA A 9 3.87 -27.73 -16.15
CA ALA A 9 4.14 -26.73 -17.20
C ALA A 9 5.40 -27.06 -18.02
N ARG A 10 6.44 -27.59 -17.39
CA ARG A 10 7.67 -28.03 -18.07
C ARG A 10 7.44 -29.29 -18.89
N ASP A 11 6.66 -30.23 -18.40
CA ASP A 11 6.27 -31.46 -19.11
C ASP A 11 5.46 -31.15 -20.39
N LEU A 12 4.63 -30.10 -20.36
CA LEU A 12 3.89 -29.58 -21.52
C LEU A 12 4.77 -28.78 -22.50
N GLY A 13 6.09 -28.71 -22.30
CA GLY A 13 7.03 -27.99 -23.16
C GLY A 13 6.98 -26.46 -23.02
N CYS A 14 6.40 -25.94 -21.93
CA CYS A 14 6.33 -24.50 -21.72
C CYS A 14 7.72 -23.91 -21.45
N PRO A 15 8.18 -22.90 -22.21
CA PRO A 15 9.45 -22.24 -21.93
C PRO A 15 9.40 -21.54 -20.56
N PRO A 16 10.55 -21.43 -19.85
CA PRO A 16 10.60 -20.96 -18.47
C PRO A 16 10.03 -19.55 -18.28
N MET A 17 10.19 -18.68 -19.28
CA MET A 17 9.61 -17.33 -19.28
C MET A 17 8.07 -17.36 -19.32
N ALA A 18 7.48 -18.26 -20.11
CA ALA A 18 6.03 -18.41 -20.17
C ALA A 18 5.48 -19.11 -18.91
N ALA A 19 6.22 -20.05 -18.32
CA ALA A 19 5.85 -20.68 -17.05
C ALA A 19 5.83 -19.66 -15.89
N PHE A 20 6.79 -18.72 -15.86
CA PHE A 20 6.79 -17.63 -14.89
C PHE A 20 5.52 -16.79 -14.96
N TRP A 21 5.17 -16.28 -16.15
CA TRP A 21 4.00 -15.40 -16.30
C TRP A 21 2.66 -16.12 -16.15
N LYS A 22 2.58 -17.41 -16.50
CA LYS A 22 1.32 -18.18 -16.46
C LYS A 22 1.07 -18.92 -15.14
N VAL A 23 2.13 -19.27 -14.41
CA VAL A 23 2.03 -20.08 -13.19
C VAL A 23 2.54 -19.28 -11.99
N THR A 24 3.82 -18.90 -12.00
CA THR A 24 4.47 -18.27 -10.84
C THR A 24 3.88 -16.91 -10.49
N PHE A 25 3.68 -16.04 -11.48
CA PHE A 25 3.14 -14.69 -11.29
C PHE A 25 1.70 -14.67 -10.76
N PRO A 26 0.72 -15.39 -11.35
CA PRO A 26 -0.63 -15.40 -10.80
C PRO A 26 -0.71 -16.08 -9.43
N MET A 27 0.12 -17.10 -9.17
CA MET A 27 0.20 -17.71 -7.84
C MET A 27 0.85 -16.81 -6.79
N SER A 28 1.71 -15.87 -7.19
CA SER A 28 2.36 -14.93 -6.28
C SER A 28 1.55 -13.65 -6.03
N LEU A 29 0.57 -13.32 -6.89
CA LEU A 29 -0.35 -12.18 -6.72
C LEU A 29 -0.89 -11.98 -5.30
N PRO A 30 -1.42 -13.00 -4.58
CA PRO A 30 -1.90 -12.81 -3.21
C PRO A 30 -0.78 -12.36 -2.25
N GLY A 31 0.44 -12.84 -2.44
CA GLY A 31 1.62 -12.40 -1.67
C GLY A 31 2.08 -11.00 -2.06
N VAL A 32 2.03 -10.64 -3.34
CA VAL A 32 2.35 -9.29 -3.83
C VAL A 32 1.38 -8.27 -3.25
N VAL A 33 0.08 -8.56 -3.27
CA VAL A 33 -0.95 -7.68 -2.69
C VAL A 33 -0.71 -7.49 -1.19
N ALA A 34 -0.42 -8.57 -0.45
CA ALA A 34 -0.07 -8.48 0.96
C ALA A 34 1.19 -7.63 1.22
N GLY A 35 2.23 -7.80 0.39
CA GLY A 35 3.47 -7.02 0.46
C GLY A 35 3.28 -5.54 0.16
N CYS A 36 2.53 -5.21 -0.90
CA CYS A 36 2.16 -3.83 -1.22
C CYS A 36 1.42 -3.16 -0.06
N MET A 37 0.53 -3.90 0.62
CA MET A 37 -0.22 -3.38 1.77
C MET A 37 0.63 -3.21 3.02
N LEU A 38 1.61 -4.09 3.26
CA LEU A 38 2.61 -3.94 4.33
C LEU A 38 3.46 -2.68 4.16
N VAL A 39 3.79 -2.29 2.92
CA VAL A 39 4.57 -1.08 2.62
C VAL A 39 3.70 0.18 2.54
N PHE A 40 2.42 0.03 2.17
CA PHE A 40 1.49 1.16 2.06
C PHE A 40 1.29 1.92 3.38
N ILE A 41 1.18 1.20 4.50
CA ILE A 41 0.99 1.80 5.84
C ILE A 41 2.14 2.75 6.22
N PRO A 42 3.42 2.31 6.23
CA PRO A 42 4.52 3.22 6.51
C PRO A 42 4.66 4.29 5.44
N ALA A 43 4.51 3.97 4.14
CA ALA A 43 4.69 4.94 3.06
C ALA A 43 3.74 6.14 3.13
N VAL A 44 2.49 5.96 3.57
CA VAL A 44 1.52 7.05 3.73
C VAL A 44 1.83 7.92 4.96
N GLY A 45 2.42 7.33 6.01
CA GLY A 45 2.81 8.04 7.23
C GLY A 45 4.21 8.67 7.16
N GLU A 46 4.94 8.46 6.07
CA GLU A 46 6.33 8.87 5.91
C GLU A 46 6.38 10.27 5.29
N PHE A 47 6.64 11.28 6.12
CA PHE A 47 6.78 12.68 5.71
C PHE A 47 8.18 13.24 5.96
N VAL A 48 9.05 12.50 6.64
CA VAL A 48 10.34 13.00 7.12
C VAL A 48 11.41 12.87 6.04
N ILE A 49 11.49 11.73 5.34
CA ILE A 49 12.46 11.48 4.28
C ILE A 49 12.22 12.40 3.09
N PRO A 50 10.99 12.58 2.56
CA PRO A 50 10.80 13.45 1.42
C PRO A 50 10.82 14.94 1.79
N ASP A 51 10.65 15.33 3.07
CA ASP A 51 10.91 16.70 3.53
C ASP A 51 12.43 16.99 3.54
N LEU A 52 13.22 16.03 4.02
CA LEU A 52 14.68 16.11 4.02
C LEU A 52 15.28 16.05 2.60
N LEU A 53 14.72 15.22 1.69
CA LEU A 53 15.18 15.11 0.30
C LEU A 53 14.60 16.19 -0.63
N GLY A 54 13.37 16.65 -0.40
CA GLY A 54 12.64 17.57 -1.28
C GLY A 54 13.02 19.04 -1.08
N GLY A 55 13.66 19.38 0.05
CA GLY A 55 14.04 20.74 0.38
C GLY A 55 12.84 21.65 0.69
N SER A 56 13.13 22.84 1.23
CA SER A 56 12.18 23.77 1.85
C SER A 56 11.05 24.30 0.95
N GLN A 57 10.97 23.92 -0.33
CA GLN A 57 9.93 24.36 -1.27
C GLN A 57 8.93 23.27 -1.67
N THR A 58 9.09 22.04 -1.18
CA THR A 58 8.06 21.01 -1.40
C THR A 58 6.93 21.19 -0.39
N LEU A 59 5.74 21.55 -0.89
CA LEU A 59 4.52 21.65 -0.09
C LEU A 59 4.07 20.23 0.29
N MET A 60 4.47 19.78 1.47
CA MET A 60 3.93 18.59 2.08
C MET A 60 2.70 18.91 2.91
N ILE A 61 1.73 18.00 2.91
CA ILE A 61 0.54 18.10 3.77
C ILE A 61 0.91 18.34 5.24
N GLY A 62 2.00 17.73 5.73
CA GLY A 62 2.51 17.96 7.09
C GLY A 62 3.03 19.38 7.33
N LYS A 63 3.70 19.97 6.35
CA LYS A 63 4.20 21.36 6.41
C LYS A 63 3.05 22.37 6.38
N THR A 64 2.05 22.15 5.51
CA THR A 64 0.86 22.99 5.45
C THR A 64 0.10 22.95 6.78
N LEU A 65 -0.07 21.77 7.39
CA LEU A 65 -0.64 21.63 8.73
C LEU A 65 0.11 22.46 9.76
N TRP A 66 1.44 22.36 9.80
CA TRP A 66 2.27 23.10 10.75
C TRP A 66 2.14 24.63 10.58
N THR A 67 2.18 25.12 9.34
CA THR A 67 2.05 26.55 9.05
C THR A 67 0.67 27.09 9.40
N GLU A 68 -0.42 26.37 9.07
CA GLU A 68 -1.78 26.81 9.41
C GLU A 68 -2.07 26.75 10.92
N PHE A 69 -1.54 25.72 11.62
CA PHE A 69 -1.69 25.59 13.09
C PHE A 69 -0.95 26.70 13.85
N PHE A 70 0.34 26.92 13.54
CA PHE A 70 1.21 27.76 14.38
C PHE A 70 1.37 29.19 13.86
N ASN A 71 1.38 29.39 12.54
CA ASN A 71 1.66 30.69 11.93
C ASN A 71 0.38 31.50 11.71
N ASN A 72 -0.69 30.83 11.25
CA ASN A 72 -1.96 31.46 10.90
C ASN A 72 -3.03 31.36 12.03
N ARG A 73 -2.83 30.47 13.02
CA ARG A 73 -3.78 30.16 14.12
C ARG A 73 -5.18 29.78 13.62
N ASP A 74 -5.27 29.14 12.46
CA ASP A 74 -6.55 28.74 11.85
C ASP A 74 -6.93 27.31 12.27
N TRP A 75 -7.36 27.17 13.53
CA TRP A 75 -7.72 25.88 14.14
C TRP A 75 -8.77 25.06 13.36
N PRO A 76 -9.80 25.67 12.73
CA PRO A 76 -10.75 24.93 11.90
C PRO A 76 -10.11 24.25 10.68
N VAL A 77 -9.28 24.97 9.92
CA VAL A 77 -8.61 24.45 8.72
C VAL A 77 -7.64 23.32 9.11
N SER A 78 -6.85 23.58 10.14
CA SER A 78 -5.95 22.62 10.77
C SER A 78 -6.62 21.33 11.21
N SER A 79 -7.81 21.42 11.82
CA SER A 79 -8.59 20.24 12.23
C SER A 79 -9.12 19.45 11.04
N ALA A 80 -9.59 20.15 9.99
CA ALA A 80 -10.07 19.50 8.77
C ALA A 80 -8.96 18.69 8.06
N VAL A 81 -7.76 19.26 7.93
CA VAL A 81 -6.62 18.56 7.31
C VAL A 81 -6.17 17.36 8.16
N ALA A 82 -6.18 17.48 9.49
CA ALA A 82 -5.88 16.35 10.38
C ALA A 82 -6.89 15.20 10.24
N VAL A 83 -8.18 15.50 10.13
CA VAL A 83 -9.23 14.49 9.90
C VAL A 83 -9.07 13.84 8.52
N ILE A 84 -8.73 14.61 7.48
CA ILE A 84 -8.48 14.07 6.14
C ILE A 84 -7.29 13.10 6.16
N LEU A 85 -6.18 13.48 6.80
CA LEU A 85 -5.03 12.58 6.98
C LEU A 85 -5.41 11.31 7.73
N LEU A 86 -6.21 11.43 8.80
CA LEU A 86 -6.69 10.29 9.56
C LEU A 86 -7.52 9.34 8.68
N LEU A 87 -8.40 9.87 7.83
CA LEU A 87 -9.19 9.08 6.89
C LEU A 87 -8.31 8.39 5.84
N ILE A 88 -7.30 9.09 5.30
CA ILE A 88 -6.34 8.51 4.36
C ILE A 88 -5.57 7.34 4.99
N LEU A 89 -5.30 7.38 6.29
CA LEU A 89 -4.65 6.28 7.01
C LEU A 89 -5.62 5.14 7.32
N ILE A 90 -6.82 5.45 7.84
CA ILE A 90 -7.77 4.45 8.35
C ILE A 90 -8.52 3.72 7.22
N VAL A 91 -8.97 4.43 6.18
CA VAL A 91 -9.81 3.84 5.11
C VAL A 91 -9.12 2.66 4.42
N PRO A 92 -7.84 2.75 3.99
CA PRO A 92 -7.15 1.64 3.35
C PRO A 92 -6.96 0.45 4.30
N ILE A 93 -6.71 0.71 5.59
CA ILE A 93 -6.59 -0.34 6.61
C ILE A 93 -7.91 -1.10 6.75
N ILE A 94 -9.04 -0.41 6.85
CA ILE A 94 -10.36 -1.04 6.95
C ILE A 94 -10.69 -1.82 5.67
N LEU A 95 -10.46 -1.23 4.49
CA LEU A 95 -10.69 -1.91 3.22
C LEU A 95 -9.85 -3.19 3.10
N PHE A 96 -8.60 -3.15 3.57
CA PHE A 96 -7.73 -4.31 3.61
C PHE A 96 -8.23 -5.40 4.56
N GLN A 97 -8.56 -5.03 5.81
CA GLN A 97 -9.10 -5.97 6.78
C GLN A 97 -10.38 -6.65 6.26
N ARG A 98 -11.26 -5.89 5.60
CA ARG A 98 -12.47 -6.43 4.95
C ARG A 98 -12.16 -7.32 3.75
N SER A 99 -11.13 -7.00 2.96
CA SER A 99 -10.68 -7.84 1.85
C SER A 99 -10.14 -9.19 2.38
N GLN A 100 -9.30 -9.16 3.41
CA GLN A 100 -8.78 -10.38 4.03
C GLN A 100 -9.86 -11.23 4.72
N ALA A 101 -10.83 -10.60 5.39
CA ALA A 101 -11.96 -11.30 5.99
C ALA A 101 -12.75 -12.08 4.92
N ARG A 102 -13.06 -11.44 3.78
CA ARG A 102 -13.75 -12.09 2.66
C ARG A 102 -12.94 -13.22 2.03
N SER A 103 -11.63 -13.07 1.87
CA SER A 103 -10.78 -14.12 1.31
C SER A 103 -10.64 -15.33 2.25
N ARG A 104 -10.74 -15.14 3.58
CA ARG A 104 -10.80 -16.25 4.56
C ARG A 104 -12.15 -16.97 4.52
N GLU A 105 -13.24 -16.24 4.35
CA GLU A 105 -14.59 -16.80 4.24
C GLU A 105 -14.82 -17.56 2.93
N ALA A 106 -14.20 -17.12 1.82
CA ALA A 106 -14.27 -17.79 0.52
C ALA A 106 -13.33 -19.01 0.37
N GLY A 107 -12.46 -19.25 1.37
CA GLY A 107 -11.50 -20.35 1.40
C GLY A 107 -11.91 -21.55 2.28
N ASN A 108 -13.12 -21.53 2.83
CA ASN A 108 -13.78 -22.67 3.50
C ASN A 108 -14.87 -23.26 2.59
#